data_AF-A0A7X6PB40-F1
#
_entry.id   AF-A0A7X6PB40-F1
#
_cell.length_a   1.000
_cell.length_b   1.000
_cell.length_c   1.000
_cell.angle_alpha   90.00
_cell.angle_beta   90.00
_cell.angle_gamma   90.00
#
_symmetry.space_group_name_H-M   'P 1'
#
loop_
_entity.id
_entity.type
_entity.pdbx_description
1 polymer ?
#
loop_
_entity_poly.entity_id
_entity_poly.type
_entity_poly.pdbx_seq_one_letter_code
_entity_poly.pdbx_strand_id
1 'polypeptide(L)'
;LKNVMINVMGGTTRINIFQLLKNIVIATAIIEACGAIILLTKFAQDFPIREAIYYSIFHSISAFCNAGFSPFESSMMMYSDSIIISLGMPLLIFLGGLGFTVILDLYRYFFKPQKVRKLSLHSKIVLTTTAILIIVGLIAFFILEYNNTMKGFSFKHRFLASLFQSVTPRTAGFNTIDNGLLNKGSVLMTLLLMFIGASPGSTGGGIKTTTLAVLALTIISMLKGRKDISVFKRRIPKDNFREASGLVFLAATVIFVIVMILMMVEPFSFEDIIFESISAFGTVGLSRGITPSLSSLGKILITLLMYIGRVGPLTLIYAFAKRRNHSNINYAEESIAIG
;
A
#
# COMPACT_ATOMS: atom_id res chain seq x y z
N LEU A 1 -5.57 -8.05 -22.80
CA LEU A 1 -5.21 -8.70 -21.52
C LEU A 1 -3.72 -9.01 -21.40
N LYS A 2 -3.11 -9.82 -22.29
CA LYS A 2 -1.68 -10.20 -22.20
C LYS A 2 -0.70 -9.00 -22.10
N ASN A 3 -0.91 -7.96 -22.91
CA ASN A 3 -0.06 -6.75 -22.89
C ASN A 3 -0.27 -5.88 -21.63
N VAL A 4 -1.47 -5.88 -21.05
CA VAL A 4 -1.78 -5.10 -19.84
C VAL A 4 -1.04 -5.69 -18.63
N MET A 5 -1.05 -7.01 -18.50
CA MET A 5 -0.39 -7.69 -17.39
C MET A 5 1.14 -7.55 -17.42
N ILE A 6 1.73 -7.54 -18.63
CA ILE A 6 3.17 -7.32 -18.83
C ILE A 6 3.58 -5.90 -18.40
N ASN A 7 2.80 -4.88 -18.79
CA ASN A 7 3.05 -3.49 -18.43
C ASN A 7 2.87 -3.25 -16.92
N VAL A 8 1.82 -3.82 -16.31
CA VAL A 8 1.55 -3.69 -14.87
C VAL A 8 2.61 -4.35 -14.00
N MET A 9 3.25 -5.43 -14.49
CA MET A 9 4.28 -6.16 -13.75
C MET A 9 5.72 -5.74 -14.09
N GLY A 10 5.91 -4.72 -14.95
CA GLY A 10 7.22 -4.18 -15.30
C GLY A 10 8.15 -5.15 -16.04
N GLY A 11 7.61 -6.18 -16.71
CA GLY A 11 8.38 -7.19 -17.43
C GLY A 11 8.56 -6.86 -18.92
N THR A 12 9.74 -7.10 -19.49
CA THR A 12 10.05 -6.85 -20.91
C THR A 12 10.18 -8.13 -21.76
N THR A 13 9.95 -9.31 -21.19
CA THR A 13 10.12 -10.61 -21.87
C THR A 13 8.83 -11.43 -21.86
N ARG A 14 8.67 -12.37 -22.79
CA ARG A 14 7.52 -13.31 -22.86
C ARG A 14 7.41 -14.10 -21.55
N ILE A 15 6.70 -13.56 -20.57
CA ILE A 15 6.43 -14.24 -19.29
C ILE A 15 5.54 -15.44 -19.59
N ASN A 16 5.98 -16.64 -19.18
CA ASN A 16 5.08 -17.78 -19.11
C ASN A 16 4.09 -17.54 -17.97
N ILE A 17 2.90 -17.06 -18.32
CA ILE A 17 1.86 -16.64 -17.38
C ILE A 17 1.46 -17.79 -16.45
N PHE A 18 1.35 -19.01 -16.98
CA PHE A 18 1.02 -20.18 -16.17
C PHE A 18 2.08 -20.46 -15.10
N GLN A 19 3.37 -20.36 -15.45
CA GLN A 19 4.44 -20.55 -14.49
C GLN A 19 4.45 -19.44 -13.43
N LEU A 20 4.17 -18.19 -13.83
CA LEU A 20 4.07 -17.07 -12.90
C LEU A 20 2.91 -17.28 -11.92
N LEU A 21 1.71 -17.64 -12.41
CA LEU A 21 0.55 -17.92 -11.58
C LEU A 21 0.80 -19.08 -10.62
N LYS A 22 1.39 -20.19 -11.10
CA LYS A 22 1.79 -21.32 -10.26
C LYS A 22 2.74 -20.87 -9.13
N ASN A 23 3.74 -20.06 -9.45
CA ASN A 23 4.68 -19.55 -8.46
C ASN A 23 4.00 -18.62 -7.44
N ILE A 24 3.03 -17.81 -7.88
CA ILE A 24 2.24 -16.92 -7.01
C ILE A 24 1.45 -17.73 -5.99
N VAL A 25 0.71 -18.74 -6.45
CA VAL A 25 -0.12 -19.60 -5.56
C VAL A 25 0.76 -20.33 -4.54
N ILE A 26 1.87 -20.93 -4.99
CA ILE A 26 2.79 -21.65 -4.10
C ILE A 26 3.42 -20.70 -3.08
N ALA A 27 3.91 -19.53 -3.52
CA ALA A 27 4.52 -18.56 -2.62
C ALA A 27 3.53 -18.04 -1.57
N THR A 28 2.29 -17.77 -1.99
CA THR A 28 1.21 -17.33 -1.10
C THR A 28 0.91 -18.38 -0.04
N ALA A 29 0.65 -19.62 -0.46
CA ALA A 29 0.34 -20.72 0.46
C ALA A 29 1.45 -20.97 1.48
N ILE A 30 2.72 -20.89 1.07
CA ILE A 30 3.87 -21.07 1.98
C ILE A 30 3.95 -19.92 2.99
N ILE A 31 3.86 -18.68 2.53
CA ILE A 31 3.97 -17.50 3.41
C ILE A 31 2.80 -17.48 4.41
N GLU A 32 1.58 -17.74 3.95
CA GLU A 32 0.39 -17.80 4.81
C GLU A 32 0.47 -18.94 5.82
N ALA A 33 0.95 -20.13 5.43
CA ALA A 33 1.15 -21.24 6.35
C ALA A 33 2.19 -20.93 7.43
N CYS A 34 3.35 -20.36 7.03
CA CYS A 34 4.37 -19.93 7.99
C CYS A 34 3.84 -18.83 8.93
N GLY A 35 3.11 -17.85 8.39
CA GLY A 35 2.45 -16.80 9.16
C GLY A 35 1.46 -17.36 10.17
N ALA A 36 0.62 -18.31 9.76
CA ALA A 36 -0.35 -18.95 10.64
C ALA A 36 0.34 -19.72 11.78
N ILE A 37 1.44 -20.43 11.51
CA ILE A 37 2.22 -21.11 12.56
C ILE A 37 2.79 -20.10 13.57
N ILE A 38 3.32 -18.97 13.10
CA ILE A 38 3.86 -17.93 13.99
C ILE A 38 2.75 -17.36 14.87
N LEU A 39 1.60 -16.99 14.29
CA LEU A 39 0.47 -16.42 15.04
C LEU A 39 -0.15 -17.42 16.03
N LEU A 40 -0.16 -18.70 15.66
CA LEU A 40 -0.68 -19.78 16.51
C LEU A 40 0.05 -19.87 17.85
N THR A 41 1.36 -19.59 17.88
CA THR A 41 2.14 -19.64 19.14
C THR A 41 1.60 -18.68 20.20
N LYS A 42 1.02 -17.54 19.78
CA LYS A 42 0.38 -16.59 20.71
C LYS A 42 -1.09 -16.91 20.91
N PHE A 43 -1.87 -17.14 19.85
CA PHE A 43 -3.30 -17.40 19.99
C PHE A 43 -3.61 -18.70 20.74
N ALA A 44 -2.74 -19.71 20.71
CA ALA A 44 -2.90 -20.94 21.49
C ALA A 44 -2.73 -20.73 23.01
N GLN A 45 -2.15 -19.61 23.45
CA GLN A 45 -2.06 -19.26 24.86
C GLN A 45 -3.35 -18.62 25.37
N ASP A 46 -4.10 -17.95 24.50
CA ASP A 46 -5.25 -17.13 24.86
C ASP A 46 -6.59 -17.83 24.53
N PHE A 47 -6.61 -18.77 23.57
CA PHE A 47 -7.80 -19.45 23.09
C PHE A 47 -7.66 -20.98 23.06
N PRO A 48 -8.78 -21.74 23.09
CA PRO A 48 -8.78 -23.17 22.81
C PRO A 48 -8.13 -23.49 21.47
N ILE A 49 -7.42 -24.61 21.38
CA ILE A 49 -6.58 -24.94 20.22
C ILE A 49 -7.31 -24.85 18.86
N ARG A 50 -8.58 -25.26 18.81
CA ARG A 50 -9.40 -25.23 17.58
C ARG A 50 -9.66 -23.80 17.11
N GLU A 51 -10.01 -22.92 18.04
CA GLU A 51 -10.24 -21.50 17.76
C GLU A 51 -8.93 -20.79 17.45
N ALA A 52 -7.86 -21.09 18.20
CA ALA A 52 -6.53 -20.56 17.95
C ALA A 52 -6.04 -20.87 16.52
N ILE A 53 -6.23 -22.12 16.04
CA ILE A 53 -5.90 -22.50 14.66
C ILE A 53 -6.71 -21.67 13.66
N TYR A 54 -8.02 -21.55 13.87
CA TYR A 54 -8.90 -20.76 13.01
C TYR A 54 -8.47 -19.29 12.94
N TYR A 55 -8.28 -18.63 14.09
CA TYR A 55 -7.86 -17.23 14.14
C TYR A 55 -6.47 -17.01 13.55
N SER A 56 -5.55 -17.96 13.73
CA SER A 56 -4.20 -17.87 13.16
C SER A 56 -4.22 -17.92 11.63
N ILE A 57 -4.97 -18.86 11.06
CA ILE A 57 -5.10 -18.99 9.61
C ILE A 57 -5.80 -17.76 9.03
N PHE A 58 -6.91 -17.35 9.65
CA PHE A 58 -7.69 -16.19 9.19
C PHE A 58 -6.85 -14.91 9.16
N HIS A 59 -6.15 -14.61 10.27
CA HIS A 59 -5.33 -13.41 10.35
C HIS A 59 -4.11 -13.49 9.44
N SER A 60 -3.51 -14.68 9.24
CA SER A 60 -2.39 -14.84 8.32
C SER A 60 -2.78 -14.51 6.87
N ILE A 61 -3.90 -15.07 6.40
CA ILE A 61 -4.45 -14.80 5.06
C ILE A 61 -4.83 -13.32 4.93
N SER A 62 -5.55 -12.78 5.91
CA SER A 62 -5.99 -11.37 5.91
C SER A 62 -4.81 -10.40 5.92
N ALA A 63 -3.75 -10.70 6.67
CA ALA A 63 -2.52 -9.91 6.72
C ALA A 63 -1.73 -9.96 5.43
N PHE A 64 -1.49 -11.15 4.87
CA PHE A 64 -0.74 -11.29 3.61
C PHE A 64 -1.51 -10.72 2.41
N CYS A 65 -2.83 -10.89 2.40
CA CYS A 65 -3.69 -10.34 1.35
C CYS A 65 -3.97 -8.85 1.51
N ASN A 66 -3.45 -8.20 2.56
CA ASN A 66 -3.68 -6.78 2.82
C ASN A 66 -5.19 -6.47 2.84
N ALA A 67 -5.95 -7.26 3.60
CA ALA A 67 -7.41 -7.21 3.60
C ALA A 67 -7.99 -6.45 4.79
N GLY A 68 -7.33 -6.49 5.95
CA GLY A 68 -7.74 -5.76 7.16
C GLY A 68 -8.95 -6.32 7.89
N PHE A 69 -9.48 -7.46 7.45
CA PHE A 69 -10.52 -8.15 8.18
C PHE A 69 -9.94 -8.84 9.41
N SER A 70 -10.63 -8.66 10.54
CA SER A 70 -10.38 -9.38 11.78
C SER A 70 -11.71 -9.91 12.34
N PRO A 71 -11.77 -11.16 12.80
CA PRO A 71 -12.91 -11.67 13.56
C PRO A 71 -13.03 -11.06 14.96
N PHE A 72 -12.01 -10.33 15.44
CA PHE A 72 -12.05 -9.66 16.73
C PHE A 72 -12.70 -8.28 16.59
N GLU A 73 -13.59 -7.92 17.52
CA GLU A 73 -14.27 -6.61 17.52
C GLU A 73 -13.29 -5.43 17.61
N SER A 74 -12.22 -5.60 18.39
CA SER A 74 -11.17 -4.60 18.60
C SER A 74 -10.00 -4.73 17.61
N SER A 75 -10.17 -5.48 16.52
CA SER A 75 -9.10 -5.80 15.56
C SER A 75 -7.87 -6.40 16.29
N MET A 76 -6.74 -5.70 16.32
CA MET A 76 -5.50 -6.16 16.98
C MET A 76 -5.11 -5.34 18.21
N MET A 77 -5.99 -4.48 18.73
CA MET A 77 -5.66 -3.58 19.85
C MET A 77 -5.29 -4.34 21.12
N MET A 78 -5.93 -5.49 21.36
CA MET A 78 -5.62 -6.40 22.48
C MET A 78 -4.20 -6.98 22.44
N TYR A 79 -3.53 -6.91 21.29
CA TYR A 79 -2.22 -7.52 21.05
C TYR A 79 -1.12 -6.51 20.76
N SER A 80 -1.36 -5.23 21.06
CA SER A 80 -0.43 -4.13 20.77
C SER A 80 0.93 -4.25 21.48
N ASP A 81 1.00 -4.97 22.60
CA ASP A 81 2.21 -5.22 23.38
C ASP A 81 2.91 -6.56 23.02
N SER A 82 2.19 -7.46 22.36
CA SER A 82 2.67 -8.79 21.97
C SER A 82 3.69 -8.68 20.85
N ILE A 83 4.92 -9.12 21.12
CA ILE A 83 6.02 -9.14 20.13
C ILE A 83 5.66 -10.00 18.92
N ILE A 84 5.04 -11.16 19.16
CA ILE A 84 4.74 -12.15 18.11
C ILE A 84 3.79 -11.54 17.10
N ILE A 85 2.73 -10.86 17.57
CA ILE A 85 1.71 -10.27 16.70
C ILE A 85 2.20 -8.96 16.12
N SER A 86 2.82 -8.11 16.94
CA SER A 86 3.32 -6.79 16.51
C SER A 86 4.52 -6.85 15.56
N LEU A 87 5.18 -8.01 15.43
CA LEU A 87 6.20 -8.24 14.39
C LEU A 87 5.69 -9.17 13.29
N GLY A 88 4.95 -10.23 13.64
CA GLY A 88 4.46 -11.23 12.69
C GLY A 88 3.45 -10.66 11.70
N MET A 89 2.46 -9.89 12.17
CA MET A 89 1.46 -9.29 11.28
C MET A 89 2.08 -8.24 10.34
N PRO A 90 2.88 -7.25 10.82
CA PRO A 90 3.55 -6.32 9.91
C PRO A 90 4.49 -7.00 8.91
N LEU A 91 5.13 -8.11 9.28
CA LEU A 91 5.95 -8.88 8.34
C LEU A 91 5.11 -9.49 7.21
N LEU A 92 3.96 -10.09 7.52
CA LEU A 92 3.04 -10.63 6.52
C LEU A 92 2.50 -9.54 5.59
N ILE A 93 2.07 -8.42 6.16
CA ILE A 93 1.61 -7.23 5.42
C ILE A 93 2.71 -6.70 4.51
N PHE A 94 3.94 -6.61 5.03
CA PHE A 94 5.09 -6.17 4.25
C PHE A 94 5.35 -7.11 3.07
N LEU A 95 5.37 -8.42 3.29
CA LEU A 95 5.57 -9.41 2.22
C LEU A 95 4.46 -9.36 1.18
N GLY A 96 3.19 -9.26 1.60
CA GLY A 96 2.03 -9.10 0.72
C GLY A 96 2.11 -7.83 -0.15
N GLY A 97 2.59 -6.74 0.43
CA GLY A 97 2.69 -5.42 -0.20
C GLY A 97 3.87 -5.21 -1.16
N LEU A 98 4.90 -6.07 -1.18
CA LEU A 98 6.09 -5.92 -2.03
C LEU A 98 5.85 -6.22 -3.51
N GLY A 99 4.86 -7.06 -3.82
CA GLY A 99 4.60 -7.52 -5.17
C GLY A 99 5.35 -8.82 -5.52
N PHE A 100 4.67 -9.70 -6.25
CA PHE A 100 5.16 -11.06 -6.49
C PHE A 100 6.46 -11.11 -7.30
N THR A 101 6.70 -10.13 -8.18
CA THR A 101 7.94 -10.02 -8.94
C THR A 101 9.14 -9.80 -8.02
N VAL A 102 8.97 -8.98 -6.98
CA VAL A 102 9.99 -8.68 -5.96
C VAL A 102 10.23 -9.88 -5.06
N ILE A 103 9.17 -10.57 -4.62
CA ILE A 103 9.28 -11.82 -3.82
C ILE A 103 10.09 -12.86 -4.59
N LEU A 104 9.80 -13.07 -5.88
CA LEU A 104 10.53 -14.03 -6.71
C LEU A 104 11.99 -13.62 -6.95
N ASP A 105 12.26 -12.31 -7.07
CA ASP A 105 13.63 -11.79 -7.23
C ASP A 105 14.44 -12.00 -5.93
N LEU A 106 13.83 -11.75 -4.77
CA LEU A 106 14.43 -12.05 -3.45
C LEU A 106 14.69 -13.54 -3.27
N TYR A 107 13.71 -14.39 -3.62
CA TYR A 107 13.90 -15.85 -3.56
C TYR A 107 15.08 -16.31 -4.41
N ARG A 108 15.20 -15.80 -5.65
CA ARG A 108 16.34 -16.09 -6.53
C ARG A 108 17.65 -15.55 -5.97
N TYR A 109 17.62 -14.38 -5.34
CA TYR A 109 18.81 -13.75 -4.76
C TYR A 109 19.37 -14.53 -3.55
N PHE A 110 18.50 -15.02 -2.66
CA PHE A 110 18.90 -15.72 -1.43
C PHE A 110 19.09 -17.23 -1.60
N PHE A 111 18.18 -17.90 -2.30
CA PHE A 111 18.09 -19.37 -2.28
C PHE A 111 18.64 -20.04 -3.53
N LYS A 112 18.82 -19.32 -4.64
CA LYS A 112 19.45 -19.92 -5.84
C LYS A 112 20.95 -19.63 -5.87
N PRO A 113 21.80 -20.66 -6.05
CA PRO A 113 23.21 -20.44 -6.30
C PRO A 113 23.36 -19.76 -7.66
N GLN A 114 23.80 -18.51 -7.64
CA GLN A 114 24.14 -17.75 -8.84
C GLN A 114 25.53 -17.16 -8.70
N LYS A 115 26.31 -17.19 -9.79
CA LYS A 115 27.66 -16.61 -9.84
C LYS A 115 27.67 -15.10 -9.52
N VAL A 116 26.58 -14.39 -9.84
CA VAL A 116 26.43 -12.96 -9.54
C VAL A 116 25.01 -12.70 -9.06
N ARG A 117 24.84 -12.35 -7.79
CA ARG A 117 23.54 -12.02 -7.21
C ARG A 117 23.20 -10.57 -7.53
N LYS A 118 22.18 -10.34 -8.36
CA LYS A 118 21.73 -8.99 -8.74
C LYS A 118 20.21 -8.90 -8.66
N LEU A 119 19.73 -7.96 -7.85
CA LEU A 119 18.33 -7.54 -7.86
C LEU A 119 18.04 -6.66 -9.08
N SER A 120 16.82 -6.79 -9.61
CA SER A 120 16.31 -5.93 -10.68
C SER A 120 16.20 -4.46 -10.22
N LEU A 121 16.17 -3.52 -11.16
CA LEU A 121 15.97 -2.10 -10.85
C LEU A 121 14.64 -1.89 -10.12
N HIS A 122 13.59 -2.56 -10.59
CA HIS A 122 12.25 -2.52 -10.00
C HIS A 122 12.27 -2.97 -8.52
N SER A 123 12.85 -4.15 -8.23
CA SER A 123 12.97 -4.67 -6.86
C SER A 123 13.75 -3.72 -5.95
N LYS A 124 14.85 -3.14 -6.44
CA LYS A 124 15.63 -2.16 -5.66
C LYS A 124 14.82 -0.92 -5.31
N ILE A 125 14.10 -0.37 -6.28
CA ILE A 125 13.25 0.81 -6.05
C ILE A 125 12.14 0.47 -5.06
N VAL A 126 11.44 -0.64 -5.24
CA VAL A 126 10.37 -1.08 -4.33
C VAL A 126 10.90 -1.27 -2.91
N LEU A 127 11.98 -2.01 -2.71
CA LEU A 127 12.51 -2.29 -1.38
C LEU A 127 13.01 -1.02 -0.68
N THR A 128 13.72 -0.16 -1.40
CA THR A 128 14.25 1.09 -0.82
C THR A 128 13.14 2.08 -0.47
N THR A 129 12.17 2.30 -1.36
CA THR A 129 11.04 3.19 -1.07
C THR A 129 10.17 2.66 0.07
N THR A 130 9.87 1.35 0.06
CA THR A 130 9.08 0.72 1.12
C THR A 130 9.78 0.81 2.47
N ALA A 131 11.10 0.62 2.52
CA ALA A 131 11.89 0.77 3.75
C ALA A 131 11.91 2.22 4.25
N ILE A 132 12.11 3.20 3.36
CA ILE A 132 12.08 4.63 3.72
C ILE A 132 10.72 4.99 4.31
N LEU A 133 9.61 4.57 3.68
CA LEU A 133 8.27 4.87 4.18
C LEU A 133 8.00 4.25 5.55
N ILE A 134 8.47 3.02 5.82
CA ILE A 134 8.35 2.40 7.15
C ILE A 134 9.16 3.16 8.20
N ILE A 135 10.40 3.52 7.88
CA ILE A 135 11.27 4.20 8.85
C ILE A 135 10.73 5.60 9.16
N VAL A 136 10.30 6.34 8.14
CA VAL A 136 9.73 7.68 8.32
C VAL A 136 8.42 7.59 9.09
N GLY A 137 7.52 6.65 8.77
CA GLY A 137 6.28 6.44 9.51
C GLY A 137 6.52 6.02 10.96
N LEU A 138 7.45 5.08 11.21
CA LEU A 138 7.84 4.64 12.55
C LEU A 138 8.27 5.84 13.40
N ILE A 139 9.20 6.65 12.89
CA ILE A 139 9.73 7.82 13.61
C ILE A 139 8.61 8.84 13.85
N ALA A 140 7.79 9.11 12.82
CA ALA A 140 6.69 10.07 12.93
C ALA A 140 5.67 9.65 14.00
N PHE A 141 5.15 8.42 13.97
CA PHE A 141 4.19 7.94 14.97
C PHE A 141 4.80 7.84 16.37
N PHE A 142 6.06 7.43 16.48
CA PHE A 142 6.75 7.34 17.76
C PHE A 142 6.85 8.69 18.47
N ILE A 143 7.05 9.78 17.70
CA ILE A 143 7.14 11.14 18.23
C ILE A 143 5.75 11.75 18.44
N LEU A 144 4.87 11.68 17.43
CA LEU A 144 3.59 12.39 17.43
C LEU A 144 2.60 11.82 18.45
N GLU A 145 2.61 10.50 18.67
CA GLU A 145 1.69 9.83 19.61
C GLU A 145 2.29 9.60 21.01
N TYR A 146 3.53 10.06 21.25
CA TYR A 146 4.24 9.83 22.52
C TYR A 146 3.40 10.23 23.75
N ASN A 147 2.76 11.39 23.69
CA ASN A 147 1.96 11.98 24.77
C ASN A 147 0.44 11.82 24.59
N ASN A 148 0.01 11.06 23.57
CA ASN A 148 -1.39 10.92 23.20
C ASN A 148 -1.83 9.46 23.31
N THR A 149 -2.11 8.76 22.21
CA THR A 149 -2.60 7.36 22.25
C THR A 149 -1.58 6.38 22.86
N MET A 150 -0.28 6.69 22.79
CA MET A 150 0.80 5.86 23.35
C MET A 150 1.32 6.41 24.69
N LYS A 151 0.52 7.22 25.39
CA LYS A 151 0.87 7.72 26.72
C LYS A 151 0.89 6.57 27.73
N GLY A 152 1.99 6.45 28.47
CA GLY A 152 2.17 5.37 29.47
C GLY A 152 2.71 4.06 28.89
N PHE A 153 2.88 3.93 27.57
CA PHE A 153 3.52 2.76 26.99
C PHE A 153 5.01 2.69 27.36
N SER A 154 5.49 1.48 27.65
CA SER A 154 6.92 1.24 27.76
C SER A 154 7.61 1.54 26.42
N PHE A 155 8.93 1.81 26.44
CA PHE A 155 9.69 2.08 25.21
C PHE A 155 9.50 0.99 24.14
N LYS A 156 9.53 -0.28 24.58
CA LYS A 156 9.33 -1.44 23.71
C LYS A 156 7.93 -1.49 23.12
N HIS A 157 6.90 -1.30 23.94
CA HIS A 157 5.50 -1.30 23.49
C HIS A 157 5.24 -0.16 22.50
N ARG A 158 5.77 1.04 22.78
CA ARG A 158 5.68 2.19 21.87
C ARG A 158 6.36 1.91 20.54
N PHE A 159 7.54 1.31 20.55
CA PHE A 159 8.24 0.94 19.31
C PHE A 159 7.41 -0.04 18.47
N LEU A 160 6.86 -1.08 19.10
CA LEU A 160 6.01 -2.08 18.42
C LEU A 160 4.74 -1.45 17.84
N ALA A 161 4.02 -0.63 18.64
CA ALA A 161 2.83 0.08 18.19
C ALA A 161 3.13 1.06 17.05
N SER A 162 4.24 1.80 17.13
CA SER A 162 4.66 2.73 16.08
C SER A 162 5.05 2.00 14.79
N LEU A 163 5.70 0.84 14.88
CA LEU A 163 6.06 0.02 13.73
C LEU A 163 4.80 -0.50 13.04
N PHE A 164 3.86 -1.00 13.83
CA PHE A 164 2.57 -1.46 13.33
C PHE A 164 1.81 -0.33 12.65
N GLN A 165 1.71 0.84 13.30
CA GLN A 165 1.05 2.03 12.77
C GLN A 165 1.75 2.58 11.51
N SER A 166 3.05 2.33 11.34
CA SER A 166 3.75 2.69 10.11
C SER A 166 3.49 1.74 8.95
N VAL A 167 3.20 0.47 9.24
CA VAL A 167 3.04 -0.57 8.23
C VAL A 167 1.59 -0.71 7.80
N THR A 168 0.65 -0.64 8.75
CA THR A 168 -0.79 -0.87 8.53
C THR A 168 -1.47 0.10 7.54
N PRO A 169 -1.13 1.40 7.46
CA PRO A 169 -1.79 2.33 6.55
C PRO A 169 -1.52 2.00 5.08
N ARG A 170 -0.50 1.17 4.80
CA ARG A 170 -0.18 0.71 3.45
C ARG A 170 -1.00 -0.51 3.10
N THR A 171 -2.32 -0.33 3.11
CA THR A 171 -3.33 -1.28 2.64
C THR A 171 -3.68 -2.43 3.59
N ALA A 172 -3.34 -2.40 4.88
CA ALA A 172 -3.53 -3.55 5.76
C ALA A 172 -4.71 -3.49 6.71
N GLY A 173 -5.13 -2.31 7.17
CA GLY A 173 -6.41 -2.13 7.87
C GLY A 173 -6.51 -2.63 9.32
N PHE A 174 -5.44 -3.16 9.91
CA PHE A 174 -5.45 -3.59 11.31
C PHE A 174 -5.18 -2.42 12.25
N ASN A 175 -5.90 -2.40 13.38
CA ASN A 175 -5.75 -1.39 14.42
C ASN A 175 -5.02 -1.99 15.63
N THR A 176 -3.91 -1.37 16.05
CA THR A 176 -3.27 -1.62 17.36
C THR A 176 -3.50 -0.48 18.35
N ILE A 177 -3.87 0.69 17.84
CA ILE A 177 -4.31 1.86 18.59
C ILE A 177 -5.58 2.40 17.94
N ASP A 178 -6.36 3.16 18.70
CA ASP A 178 -7.59 3.77 18.19
C ASP A 178 -7.26 4.92 17.23
N ASN A 179 -7.65 4.78 15.96
CA ASN A 179 -7.41 5.81 14.95
C ASN A 179 -8.27 7.08 15.18
N GLY A 180 -9.42 6.95 15.85
CA GLY A 180 -10.30 8.08 16.17
C GLY A 180 -9.65 9.05 17.17
N LEU A 181 -8.73 8.57 17.99
CA LEU A 181 -8.02 9.33 19.01
C LEU A 181 -6.65 9.85 18.56
N LEU A 182 -6.25 9.61 17.31
CA LEU A 182 -4.97 10.09 16.78
C LEU A 182 -4.90 11.62 16.80
N ASN A 183 -3.71 12.13 17.08
CA ASN A 183 -3.40 13.54 16.93
C ASN A 183 -3.48 13.94 15.44
N LYS A 184 -3.88 15.19 15.15
CA LYS A 184 -4.02 15.72 13.80
C LYS A 184 -2.77 15.54 12.93
N GLY A 185 -1.57 15.65 13.53
CA GLY A 185 -0.31 15.37 12.84
C GLY A 185 -0.18 13.91 12.42
N SER A 186 -0.56 12.97 13.29
CA SER A 186 -0.56 11.53 13.01
C SER A 186 -1.61 11.16 11.98
N VAL A 187 -2.75 11.84 11.99
CA VAL A 187 -3.81 11.69 10.99
C VAL A 187 -3.28 12.09 9.62
N LEU A 188 -2.67 13.27 9.49
CA LEU A 188 -2.06 13.71 8.23
C LEU A 188 -0.99 12.73 7.73
N MET A 189 -0.14 12.23 8.63
CA MET A 189 0.87 11.21 8.29
C MET A 189 0.21 9.93 7.79
N THR A 190 -0.88 9.50 8.45
CA THR A 190 -1.66 8.33 8.07
C THR A 190 -2.28 8.52 6.68
N LEU A 191 -2.90 9.67 6.39
CA LEU A 191 -3.45 9.98 5.07
C LEU A 191 -2.40 9.88 3.96
N LEU A 192 -1.19 10.42 4.21
CA LEU A 192 -0.09 10.34 3.24
C LEU A 192 0.35 8.90 3.00
N LEU A 193 0.51 8.11 4.06
CA LEU A 193 0.88 6.69 3.97
C LEU A 193 -0.23 5.82 3.34
N MET A 194 -1.50 6.17 3.50
CA MET A 194 -2.62 5.47 2.87
C MET A 194 -2.73 5.77 1.38
N PHE A 195 -2.50 7.03 1.01
CA PHE A 195 -2.49 7.44 -0.39
C PHE A 195 -1.39 6.70 -1.16
N ILE A 196 -0.21 6.56 -0.53
CA ILE A 196 0.91 5.76 -1.04
C ILE A 196 0.70 4.29 -0.64
N GLY A 197 -0.06 3.57 -1.47
CA GLY A 197 -0.37 2.17 -1.26
C GLY A 197 0.79 1.20 -1.50
N ALA A 198 0.43 -0.04 -1.81
CA ALA A 198 1.39 -1.13 -2.00
C ALA A 198 2.14 -1.06 -3.34
N SER A 199 3.11 -1.95 -3.56
CA SER A 199 3.93 -1.96 -4.77
C SER A 199 3.21 -2.60 -5.97
N PRO A 200 3.66 -2.41 -7.22
CA PRO A 200 3.03 -3.04 -8.38
C PRO A 200 3.06 -4.57 -8.32
N GLY A 201 1.98 -5.22 -8.77
CA GLY A 201 1.87 -6.68 -8.73
C GLY A 201 1.76 -7.26 -7.32
N SER A 202 1.31 -6.47 -6.34
CA SER A 202 1.03 -6.87 -4.96
C SER A 202 -0.47 -7.09 -4.71
N THR A 203 -0.80 -7.47 -3.48
CA THR A 203 -2.16 -7.66 -3.00
C THR A 203 -2.82 -6.37 -2.51
N GLY A 204 -2.14 -5.21 -2.54
CA GLY A 204 -2.69 -3.93 -2.04
C GLY A 204 -3.10 -2.94 -3.13
N GLY A 205 -4.00 -2.00 -2.79
CA GLY A 205 -4.50 -0.92 -3.66
C GLY A 205 -3.66 0.36 -3.64
N GLY A 206 -4.29 1.49 -3.95
CA GLY A 206 -3.72 2.84 -3.87
C GLY A 206 -2.69 3.20 -4.95
N ILE A 207 -2.07 4.39 -4.79
CA ILE A 207 -0.97 4.82 -5.66
C ILE A 207 0.27 3.99 -5.33
N LYS A 208 0.86 3.37 -6.36
CA LYS A 208 1.97 2.44 -6.16
C LYS A 208 3.23 3.15 -5.67
N THR A 209 4.00 2.47 -4.82
CA THR A 209 5.30 2.96 -4.31
C THR A 209 6.26 3.40 -5.42
N THR A 210 6.27 2.68 -6.55
CA THR A 210 7.09 3.02 -7.73
C THR A 210 6.67 4.32 -8.40
N THR A 211 5.38 4.66 -8.37
CA THR A 211 4.87 5.93 -8.90
C THR A 211 5.46 7.09 -8.11
N LEU A 212 5.39 7.01 -6.78
CA LEU A 212 6.02 8.00 -5.90
C LEU A 212 7.54 8.06 -6.13
N ALA A 213 8.19 6.90 -6.24
CA ALA A 213 9.63 6.83 -6.48
C ALA A 213 10.04 7.59 -7.75
N VAL A 214 9.31 7.40 -8.85
CA VAL A 214 9.60 8.06 -10.12
C VAL A 214 9.39 9.57 -10.01
N LEU A 215 8.31 10.02 -9.38
CA LEU A 215 8.04 11.45 -9.18
C LEU A 215 9.12 12.10 -8.31
N ALA A 216 9.46 11.49 -7.17
CA ALA A 216 10.50 11.99 -6.28
C ALA A 216 11.88 12.03 -6.95
N LEU A 217 12.25 10.96 -7.68
CA LEU A 217 13.51 10.91 -8.43
C LEU A 217 13.55 11.96 -9.54
N THR A 218 12.42 12.29 -10.16
CA THR A 218 12.34 13.36 -11.17
C THR A 218 12.66 14.70 -10.55
N ILE A 219 12.01 15.04 -9.43
CA ILE A 219 12.27 16.29 -8.69
C ILE A 219 13.75 16.36 -8.27
N ILE A 220 14.30 15.28 -7.71
CA ILE A 220 15.71 15.23 -7.31
C ILE A 220 16.65 15.40 -8.51
N SER A 221 16.33 14.80 -9.66
CA SER A 221 17.12 14.98 -10.89
C SER A 221 17.06 16.42 -11.41
N MET A 222 15.87 17.06 -11.37
CA MET A 222 15.69 18.46 -11.76
C MET A 222 16.51 19.40 -10.88
N LEU A 223 16.46 19.23 -9.56
CA LEU A 223 17.25 20.00 -8.60
C LEU A 223 18.76 19.83 -8.80
N LYS A 224 19.20 18.69 -9.35
CA LYS A 224 20.61 18.41 -9.69
C LYS A 224 21.00 18.84 -11.11
N GLY A 225 20.10 19.48 -11.86
CA GLY A 225 20.34 19.89 -13.25
C GLY A 225 20.52 18.72 -14.23
N ARG A 226 20.06 17.51 -13.89
CA ARG A 226 20.22 16.33 -14.75
C ARG A 226 19.02 16.19 -15.69
N LYS A 227 19.28 16.12 -17.00
CA LYS A 227 18.25 15.90 -18.03
C LYS A 227 17.58 14.53 -17.94
N ASP A 228 18.28 13.55 -17.36
CA ASP A 228 17.83 12.17 -17.29
C ASP A 228 17.64 11.70 -15.85
N ILE A 229 16.54 10.97 -15.63
CA ILE A 229 16.27 10.29 -14.37
C ILE A 229 17.14 9.03 -14.33
N SER A 230 18.10 9.00 -13.42
CA SER A 230 18.99 7.87 -13.24
C SER A 230 19.12 7.47 -11.78
N VAL A 231 18.98 6.18 -11.51
CA VAL A 231 19.07 5.59 -10.16
C VAL A 231 19.70 4.20 -10.25
N PHE A 232 20.50 3.81 -9.25
CA PHE A 232 21.24 2.54 -9.25
C PHE A 232 22.05 2.26 -10.54
N LYS A 233 22.64 3.31 -11.13
CA LYS A 233 23.37 3.26 -12.41
C LYS A 233 22.52 2.77 -13.60
N ARG A 234 21.22 3.04 -13.57
CA ARG A 234 20.26 2.76 -14.66
C ARG A 234 19.43 4.00 -14.96
N ARG A 235 19.05 4.20 -16.22
CA ARG A 235 18.17 5.30 -16.67
C ARG A 235 16.72 4.84 -16.68
N ILE A 236 15.82 5.68 -16.20
CA ILE A 236 14.37 5.47 -16.25
C ILE A 236 13.83 6.18 -17.51
N PRO A 237 12.97 5.52 -18.33
CA PRO A 237 12.34 6.16 -19.48
C PRO A 237 11.49 7.37 -19.08
N LYS A 238 11.43 8.40 -19.95
CA LYS A 238 10.67 9.63 -19.68
C LYS A 238 9.16 9.37 -19.62
N ASP A 239 8.66 8.37 -20.34
CA ASP A 239 7.24 8.01 -20.35
C ASP A 239 6.72 7.61 -18.96
N ASN A 240 7.58 6.98 -18.14
CA ASN A 240 7.23 6.62 -16.76
C ASN A 240 6.84 7.84 -15.92
N PHE A 241 7.44 9.01 -16.16
CA PHE A 241 7.06 10.24 -15.44
C PHE A 241 5.69 10.74 -15.87
N ARG A 242 5.39 10.73 -17.17
CA ARG A 242 4.08 11.12 -17.71
C ARG A 242 2.97 10.22 -17.19
N GLU A 243 3.20 8.91 -17.19
CA GLU A 243 2.25 7.95 -16.63
C GLU A 243 2.07 8.13 -15.12
N ALA A 244 3.17 8.31 -14.37
CA ALA A 244 3.12 8.48 -12.93
C ALA A 244 2.39 9.77 -12.50
N SER A 245 2.68 10.89 -13.17
CA SER A 245 2.04 12.17 -12.89
C SER A 245 0.55 12.14 -13.24
N GLY A 246 0.18 11.60 -14.40
CA GLY A 246 -1.22 11.42 -14.79
C GLY A 246 -2.01 10.56 -13.81
N LEU A 247 -1.41 9.47 -13.31
CA LEU A 247 -2.03 8.60 -12.31
C LEU A 247 -2.32 9.33 -10.99
N VAL A 248 -1.35 10.08 -10.47
CA VAL A 248 -1.50 10.84 -9.22
C VAL A 248 -2.54 11.95 -9.37
N PHE A 249 -2.49 12.69 -10.48
CA PHE A 249 -3.43 13.77 -10.73
C PHE A 249 -4.89 13.25 -10.85
N LEU A 250 -5.09 12.15 -11.58
CA LEU A 250 -6.41 11.52 -11.69
C LEU A 250 -6.93 11.05 -10.33
N ALA A 251 -6.09 10.36 -9.55
CA ALA A 251 -6.46 9.89 -8.22
C ALA A 251 -6.85 11.05 -7.30
N ALA A 252 -6.03 12.11 -7.26
CA ALA A 252 -6.32 13.31 -6.47
C ALA A 252 -7.64 13.96 -6.89
N THR A 253 -7.91 14.06 -8.19
CA THR A 253 -9.15 14.65 -8.72
C THR A 253 -10.37 13.83 -8.30
N VAL A 254 -10.32 12.50 -8.46
CA VAL A 254 -11.42 11.60 -8.09
C VAL A 254 -11.71 11.67 -6.59
N ILE A 255 -10.66 11.58 -5.75
CA ILE A 255 -10.81 11.69 -4.30
C ILE A 255 -11.40 13.05 -3.92
N PHE A 256 -10.89 14.14 -4.50
CA PHE A 256 -11.36 15.48 -4.23
C PHE A 256 -12.86 15.65 -4.53
N VAL A 257 -13.31 15.21 -5.70
CA VAL A 257 -14.73 15.28 -6.08
C VAL A 257 -15.59 14.45 -5.13
N ILE A 258 -15.19 13.23 -4.78
CA ILE A 258 -15.99 12.37 -3.90
C ILE A 258 -16.02 12.92 -2.47
N VAL A 259 -14.90 13.41 -1.95
CA VAL A 259 -14.85 14.08 -0.63
C VAL A 259 -15.78 15.28 -0.62
N MET A 260 -15.79 16.11 -1.67
CA MET A 260 -16.68 17.26 -1.76
C MET A 260 -18.15 16.84 -1.70
N ILE A 261 -18.55 15.78 -2.42
CA ILE A 261 -19.92 15.27 -2.38
C ILE A 261 -20.26 14.70 -1.00
N LEU A 262 -19.35 13.93 -0.39
CA LEU A 262 -19.55 13.38 0.97
C LEU A 262 -19.73 14.49 2.01
N MET A 263 -18.94 15.58 1.92
CA MET A 263 -19.08 16.75 2.79
C MET A 263 -20.45 17.45 2.67
N MET A 264 -21.14 17.32 1.53
CA MET A 264 -22.47 17.89 1.34
C MET A 264 -23.60 17.01 1.89
N VAL A 265 -23.37 15.70 1.99
CA VAL A 265 -24.42 14.71 2.29
C VAL A 265 -24.30 14.13 3.69
N GLU A 266 -23.09 14.03 4.24
CA GLU A 266 -22.83 13.41 5.53
C GLU A 266 -22.59 14.46 6.63
N PRO A 267 -23.12 14.26 7.86
CA PRO A 267 -22.99 15.21 8.97
C PRO A 267 -21.68 15.03 9.77
N PHE A 268 -20.62 14.53 9.12
CA PHE A 268 -19.32 14.25 9.78
C PHE A 268 -18.30 15.36 9.55
N SER A 269 -17.23 15.34 10.33
CA SER A 269 -16.14 16.32 10.16
C SER A 269 -15.36 16.07 8.86
N PHE A 270 -14.74 17.13 8.34
CA PHE A 270 -13.84 17.01 7.17
C PHE A 270 -12.72 16.00 7.41
N GLU A 271 -12.18 15.96 8.63
CA GLU A 271 -11.11 15.05 9.02
C GLU A 271 -11.54 13.59 8.91
N ASP A 272 -12.75 13.25 9.36
CA ASP A 272 -13.26 11.88 9.27
C ASP A 272 -13.58 11.51 7.82
N ILE A 273 -14.20 12.42 7.06
CA ILE A 273 -14.59 12.17 5.66
C ILE A 273 -13.36 11.98 4.77
N ILE A 274 -12.33 12.82 4.91
CA ILE A 274 -11.11 12.67 4.11
C ILE A 274 -10.34 11.40 4.50
N PHE A 275 -10.37 11.02 5.78
CA PHE A 275 -9.76 9.78 6.26
C PHE A 275 -10.44 8.54 5.66
N GLU A 276 -11.77 8.45 5.73
CA GLU A 276 -12.51 7.37 5.09
C GLU A 276 -12.29 7.34 3.59
N SER A 277 -12.30 8.49 2.92
CA SER A 277 -12.16 8.57 1.46
C SER A 277 -10.78 8.11 0.99
N ILE A 278 -9.71 8.55 1.66
CA ILE A 278 -8.34 8.12 1.33
C ILE A 278 -8.13 6.65 1.70
N SER A 279 -8.65 6.20 2.85
CA SER A 279 -8.62 4.78 3.24
C SER A 279 -9.35 3.90 2.21
N ALA A 280 -10.53 4.32 1.75
CA ALA A 280 -11.31 3.64 0.73
C ALA A 280 -10.55 3.55 -0.60
N PHE A 281 -10.03 4.68 -1.10
CA PHE A 281 -9.23 4.71 -2.32
C PHE A 281 -7.94 3.89 -2.21
N GLY A 282 -7.26 3.94 -1.08
CA GLY A 282 -6.08 3.12 -0.83
C GLY A 282 -6.40 1.64 -0.64
N THR A 283 -7.68 1.28 -0.48
CA THR A 283 -8.16 -0.01 0.01
C THR A 283 -7.44 -0.40 1.30
N VAL A 284 -7.39 0.54 2.25
CA VAL A 284 -6.66 0.39 3.50
C VAL A 284 -7.49 -0.27 4.57
N GLY A 285 -8.74 0.13 4.73
CA GLY A 285 -9.65 -0.49 5.71
C GLY A 285 -9.48 0.03 7.14
N LEU A 286 -8.62 1.03 7.38
CA LEU A 286 -8.66 1.78 8.63
C LEU A 286 -9.82 2.78 8.59
N SER A 287 -10.41 3.02 9.76
CA SER A 287 -11.52 3.95 9.94
C SER A 287 -11.31 4.77 11.21
N ARG A 288 -11.85 5.99 11.23
CA ARG A 288 -12.00 6.81 12.46
C ARG A 288 -13.33 6.55 13.19
N GLY A 289 -14.09 5.54 12.76
CA GLY A 289 -15.31 5.06 13.40
C GLY A 289 -16.62 5.46 12.71
N ILE A 290 -16.56 6.18 11.58
CA ILE A 290 -17.78 6.65 10.90
C ILE A 290 -18.35 5.67 9.86
N THR A 291 -17.58 4.68 9.41
CA THR A 291 -17.99 3.74 8.34
C THR A 291 -19.37 3.09 8.56
N PRO A 292 -19.73 2.59 9.77
CA PRO A 292 -21.05 2.00 10.00
C PRO A 292 -22.20 3.00 9.83
N SER A 293 -21.94 4.24 10.21
CA SER A 293 -22.90 5.35 10.33
C SER A 293 -23.11 6.14 9.04
N LEU A 294 -22.39 5.81 7.97
CA LEU A 294 -22.57 6.43 6.66
C LEU A 294 -23.99 6.19 6.11
N SER A 295 -24.54 7.21 5.45
CA SER A 295 -25.79 7.09 4.71
C SER A 295 -25.66 6.09 3.56
N SER A 296 -26.79 5.66 2.99
CA SER A 296 -26.81 4.77 1.82
C SER A 296 -26.03 5.38 0.64
N LEU A 297 -26.12 6.69 0.43
CA LEU A 297 -25.39 7.39 -0.62
C LEU A 297 -23.90 7.44 -0.31
N GLY A 298 -23.51 7.74 0.93
CA GLY A 298 -22.11 7.72 1.37
C GLY A 298 -21.47 6.35 1.19
N LYS A 299 -22.18 5.28 1.54
CA LYS A 299 -21.73 3.89 1.33
C LYS A 299 -21.47 3.57 -0.15
N ILE A 300 -22.32 4.06 -1.06
CA ILE A 300 -22.12 3.89 -2.51
C ILE A 300 -20.85 4.62 -2.96
N LEU A 301 -20.65 5.88 -2.53
CA LEU A 301 -19.46 6.67 -2.88
C LEU A 301 -18.16 6.05 -2.36
N ILE A 302 -18.15 5.57 -1.13
CA ILE A 302 -17.01 4.87 -0.54
C ILE A 302 -16.73 3.56 -1.29
N THR A 303 -17.77 2.79 -1.63
CA THR A 303 -17.61 1.56 -2.43
C THR A 303 -17.02 1.85 -3.81
N LEU A 304 -17.44 2.95 -4.45
CA LEU A 304 -16.87 3.40 -5.72
C LEU A 304 -15.38 3.74 -5.57
N LEU A 305 -14.99 4.44 -4.51
CA LEU A 305 -13.57 4.71 -4.21
C LEU A 305 -12.77 3.42 -4.00
N MET A 306 -13.30 2.44 -3.27
CA MET A 306 -12.66 1.13 -3.09
C MET A 306 -12.44 0.41 -4.42
N TYR A 307 -13.45 0.43 -5.29
CA TYR A 307 -13.35 -0.19 -6.61
C TYR A 307 -12.29 0.50 -7.49
N ILE A 308 -12.32 1.83 -7.57
CA ILE A 308 -11.34 2.62 -8.35
C ILE A 308 -9.92 2.39 -7.81
N GLY A 309 -9.78 2.42 -6.49
CA GLY A 309 -8.54 2.16 -5.78
C GLY A 309 -7.94 0.79 -6.04
N ARG A 310 -8.78 -0.25 -6.04
CA ARG A 310 -8.37 -1.65 -6.23
C ARG A 310 -8.01 -1.96 -7.67
N VAL A 311 -8.87 -1.57 -8.61
CA VAL A 311 -8.68 -1.84 -10.04
C VAL A 311 -7.49 -1.05 -10.58
N GLY A 312 -7.29 0.16 -10.04
CA GLY A 312 -6.24 1.09 -10.43
C GLY A 312 -6.77 2.14 -11.42
N PRO A 313 -6.43 3.43 -11.25
CA PRO A 313 -6.93 4.46 -12.16
C PRO A 313 -6.48 4.26 -13.62
N LEU A 314 -5.28 3.72 -13.86
CA LEU A 314 -4.77 3.48 -15.21
C LEU A 314 -5.54 2.38 -15.97
N THR A 315 -5.92 1.29 -15.32
CA THR A 315 -6.69 0.22 -15.95
C THR A 315 -8.10 0.70 -16.29
N LEU A 316 -8.70 1.55 -15.45
CA LEU A 316 -9.94 2.23 -15.76
C LEU A 316 -9.77 3.16 -16.97
N ILE A 317 -8.72 4.00 -17.00
CA ILE A 317 -8.41 4.81 -18.18
C ILE A 317 -8.28 3.91 -19.42
N TYR A 318 -7.51 2.82 -19.39
CA TYR A 318 -7.36 1.95 -20.56
C TYR A 318 -8.66 1.22 -20.95
N ALA A 319 -9.56 0.96 -20.00
CA ALA A 319 -10.85 0.34 -20.28
C ALA A 319 -11.82 1.31 -20.97
N PHE A 320 -11.80 2.58 -20.57
CA PHE A 320 -12.71 3.62 -21.09
C PHE A 320 -12.10 4.47 -22.21
N ALA A 321 -10.78 4.51 -22.34
CA ALA A 321 -10.09 5.24 -23.39
C ALA A 321 -10.28 4.51 -24.73
N LYS A 322 -11.01 5.14 -25.64
CA LYS A 322 -11.00 4.76 -27.06
C LYS A 322 -9.54 4.73 -27.53
N ARG A 323 -9.08 3.60 -28.10
CA ARG A 323 -7.81 3.54 -28.81
C ARG A 323 -7.80 4.61 -29.89
N ARG A 324 -7.17 5.75 -29.63
CA ARG A 324 -6.83 6.70 -30.69
C ARG A 324 -5.64 6.09 -31.43
N ASN A 325 -5.82 5.82 -32.71
CA ASN A 325 -4.70 5.58 -33.61
C ASN A 325 -3.72 6.74 -33.44
N HIS A 326 -2.43 6.42 -33.28
CA HIS A 326 -1.39 7.44 -33.29
C HIS A 326 -1.58 8.27 -34.56
N SER A 327 -1.93 9.55 -34.36
CA SER A 327 -1.90 10.53 -35.44
C SER A 327 -0.45 10.64 -35.89
N ASN A 328 -0.16 10.30 -37.15
CA ASN A 328 1.15 10.57 -37.77
C ASN A 328 1.36 12.07 -38.04
N ILE A 329 0.40 12.92 -37.66
CA ILE A 329 0.49 14.38 -37.75
C ILE A 329 0.92 14.90 -36.38
N ASN A 330 2.11 15.49 -36.33
CA ASN A 330 2.61 16.27 -35.19
C ASN A 330 2.25 17.74 -35.40
N TYR A 331 1.76 18.39 -34.35
CA TYR A 331 1.51 19.82 -34.34
C TYR A 331 2.80 20.59 -34.01
N ALA A 332 2.86 21.87 -34.39
CA ALA A 332 3.98 22.74 -34.03
C ALA A 332 4.13 22.85 -32.50
N GLU A 333 5.36 22.73 -32.02
CA GLU A 333 5.66 22.91 -30.59
C GLU A 333 5.66 24.40 -30.26
N GLU A 334 4.79 24.82 -29.32
CA GLU A 334 4.80 26.15 -28.74
C GLU A 334 5.16 26.08 -27.25
N SER A 335 6.01 27.00 -26.82
CA SER A 335 6.37 27.12 -25.40
C SER A 335 5.28 27.85 -24.65
N ILE A 336 4.71 27.20 -23.64
CA ILE A 336 3.79 27.83 -22.69
C ILE A 336 4.59 28.18 -21.43
N ALA A 337 4.44 29.41 -20.94
CA ALA A 337 5.04 29.82 -19.69
C ALA A 337 4.47 28.98 -18.53
N ILE A 338 5.36 28.28 -17.84
CA ILE A 338 5.11 27.57 -16.58
C ILE A 338 6.12 28.17 -15.61
N GLY A 339 5.64 28.64 -14.45
CA GLY A 339 6.33 29.58 -13.55
C GLY A 339 7.77 29.27 -13.18
#